data_AF-A0A4R0DF42-F1
#
_entry.id   AF-A0A4R0DF42-F1
#
_cell.length_a   1.000
_cell.length_b   1.000
_cell.length_c   1.000
_cell.angle_alpha   90.00
_cell.angle_beta   90.00
_cell.angle_gamma   90.00
#
_symmetry.space_group_name_H-M   'P 1'
#
loop_
_entity.id
_entity.type
_entity.pdbx_description
1 polymer ?
#
loop_
_entity_poly.entity_id
_entity_poly.type
_entity_poly.pdbx_seq_one_letter_code
_entity_poly.pdbx_strand_id
1 'polypeptide(L)' 'MKTLKLRIKDKHCKVLDQLASEVNFVWNYVNDLGFRHLKRKGEFLSAFDIAKYTKGTSKECNLHSQTIQA' A
#
# COMPACT_ATOMS: atom_id res chain seq x y z
N MET A 1 -41.47 2.91 -8.61
CA MET A 1 -40.04 2.99 -8.21
C MET A 1 -39.20 2.81 -9.45
N LYS A 2 -38.40 3.81 -9.87
CA LYS A 2 -37.55 3.73 -11.07
C LYS A 2 -36.13 3.38 -10.65
N THR A 3 -35.62 2.26 -11.16
CA THR A 3 -34.25 1.81 -10.89
C THR A 3 -33.30 2.41 -11.92
N LEU A 4 -32.34 3.21 -11.47
CA LEU A 4 -31.25 3.70 -12.32
C LEU A 4 -30.26 2.57 -12.58
N LYS A 5 -30.00 2.28 -13.86
CA LYS A 5 -28.91 1.39 -14.29
C LYS A 5 -27.77 2.27 -14.80
N LEU A 6 -26.72 2.40 -14.01
CA LEU A 6 -25.53 3.16 -14.35
C LEU A 6 -24.37 2.20 -14.63
N ARG A 7 -23.59 2.47 -15.70
CA ARG A 7 -22.29 1.83 -15.93
C ARG A 7 -21.21 2.79 -15.46
N ILE A 8 -20.41 2.36 -14.49
CA ILE A 8 -19.19 3.09 -14.11
C ILE A 8 -18.20 2.90 -15.25
N LYS A 9 -17.67 4.01 -15.77
CA LYS A 9 -16.69 3.99 -16.86
C LYS A 9 -15.38 3.42 -16.33
N ASP A 10 -14.93 2.33 -16.93
CA ASP A 10 -13.71 1.57 -16.66
C ASP A 10 -12.44 2.22 -17.23
N LYS A 11 -12.53 3.49 -17.67
CA LYS A 11 -11.42 4.25 -18.26
C LYS A 11 -10.16 4.24 -17.39
N HIS A 12 -10.34 4.25 -16.07
CA HIS A 12 -9.24 4.32 -15.10
C HIS A 12 -8.92 2.96 -14.44
N CYS A 13 -9.62 1.87 -14.79
CA CYS A 13 -9.41 0.56 -14.14
C CYS A 13 -7.94 0.14 -14.18
N LYS A 14 -7.29 0.22 -15.34
CA LYS A 14 -5.86 -0.12 -15.47
C LYS A 14 -4.95 0.69 -14.55
N VAL A 15 -5.24 1.97 -14.37
CA VAL A 15 -4.44 2.86 -13.49
C VAL A 15 -4.68 2.47 -12.03
N LEU A 16 -5.92 2.21 -11.65
CA LEU A 16 -6.27 1.79 -10.30
C LEU A 16 -5.71 0.40 -9.96
N ASP A 17 -5.72 -0.53 -10.91
CA ASP A 17 -5.14 -1.87 -10.75
C ASP A 17 -3.62 -1.80 -10.56
N GLN A 18 -2.94 -0.91 -11.31
CA GLN A 18 -1.51 -0.66 -11.10
C GLN A 18 -1.27 -0.08 -9.71
N LEU A 19 -1.98 0.98 -9.31
CA LEU A 19 -1.84 1.60 -8.00
C LEU A 19 -2.11 0.61 -6.86
N ALA A 20 -3.14 -0.23 -7.00
CA ALA A 20 -3.44 -1.27 -6.03
C ALA A 20 -2.31 -2.30 -5.92
N SER A 21 -1.70 -2.68 -7.05
CA SER A 21 -0.56 -3.60 -7.10
C SER A 21 0.67 -3.01 -6.39
N GLU A 22 0.96 -1.74 -6.64
CA GLU A 22 2.05 -1.00 -5.99
C GLU A 22 1.85 -0.90 -4.47
N VAL A 23 0.65 -0.50 -4.03
CA VAL A 23 0.31 -0.44 -2.60
C VAL A 23 0.45 -1.81 -1.94
N ASN A 24 -0.05 -2.86 -2.60
CA ASN A 24 0.05 -4.23 -2.12
C ASN A 24 1.51 -4.68 -2.01
N PHE A 25 2.38 -4.30 -2.95
CA PHE A 25 3.81 -4.58 -2.89
C PHE A 25 4.46 -3.97 -1.64
N VAL A 26 4.21 -2.69 -1.37
CA VAL A 26 4.76 -1.99 -0.20
C VAL A 26 4.32 -2.65 1.10
N TRP A 27 3.01 -2.92 1.25
CA TRP A 27 2.49 -3.47 2.51
C TRP A 27 2.84 -4.95 2.70
N ASN A 28 2.96 -5.74 1.64
CA ASN A 28 3.48 -7.10 1.75
C ASN A 28 4.94 -7.12 2.23
N TYR A 29 5.77 -6.19 1.74
CA TYR A 29 7.13 -6.03 2.23
C TYR A 29 7.16 -5.65 3.73
N VAL A 30 6.34 -4.68 4.15
CA VAL A 30 6.24 -4.28 5.57
C VAL A 30 5.79 -5.44 6.45
N ASN A 31 4.82 -6.24 6.00
CA ASN A 31 4.33 -7.41 6.73
C ASN A 31 5.42 -8.49 6.90
N ASP A 32 6.13 -8.83 5.82
CA ASP A 32 7.23 -9.79 5.87
C ASP A 32 8.37 -9.28 6.77
N LEU A 33 8.74 -8.01 6.66
CA LEU A 33 9.74 -7.36 7.51
C LEU A 33 9.34 -7.41 8.99
N GLY A 34 8.10 -7.02 9.31
CA GLY A 34 7.57 -7.04 10.67
C GLY A 34 7.55 -8.44 11.26
N PHE A 35 7.12 -9.43 10.48
CA PHE A 35 7.08 -10.82 10.93
C PHE A 35 8.49 -11.41 11.16
N ARG A 36 9.44 -11.10 10.28
CA ARG A 36 10.85 -11.48 10.46
C ARG A 36 11.45 -10.82 11.70
N HIS A 37 11.13 -9.56 11.95
CA HIS A 37 11.59 -8.84 13.13
C HIS A 37 11.04 -9.47 14.41
N LEU A 38 9.72 -9.73 14.44
CA LEU A 38 9.05 -10.38 15.55
C LEU A 38 9.64 -11.75 15.86
N LYS A 39 9.89 -12.58 14.84
CA LYS A 39 10.52 -13.90 15.04
C LYS A 39 11.93 -13.83 15.60
N ARG A 40 12.69 -12.78 15.26
CA ARG A 40 14.10 -12.65 15.66
C ARG A 40 14.28 -11.98 17.02
N LYS A 41 13.45 -10.98 17.33
CA LYS A 41 13.60 -10.15 18.53
C LYS A 41 12.48 -10.32 19.56
N GLY A 42 11.34 -10.90 19.17
CA GLY A 42 10.14 -10.97 20.01
C GLY A 42 9.39 -9.64 20.14
N GLU A 43 9.77 -8.61 19.37
CA GLU A 43 9.22 -7.26 19.44
C GLU A 43 8.54 -6.86 18.13
N PHE A 44 7.53 -6.00 18.22
CA PHE A 44 6.88 -5.41 17.05
C PHE A 44 7.62 -4.14 16.60
N LEU A 45 7.67 -3.90 15.28
CA LEU A 45 8.16 -2.64 14.75
C LEU A 45 7.16 -1.52 15.05
N SER A 46 7.66 -0.37 15.48
CA SER A 46 6.84 0.84 15.59
C SER A 46 6.55 1.44 14.21
N ALA A 47 5.54 2.31 14.13
CA ALA A 47 5.26 3.07 12.91
C ALA A 47 6.48 3.92 12.46
N PHE A 48 7.26 4.45 13.41
CA PHE A 48 8.48 5.22 13.10
C PHE A 48 9.59 4.34 12.52
N ASP A 49 9.67 3.08 12.91
CA ASP A 49 10.66 2.16 12.35
C ASP A 49 10.27 1.74 10.95
N ILE A 50 8.98 1.43 10.72
CA ILE A 50 8.45 1.12 9.39
C ILE A 50 8.66 2.30 8.44
N ALA A 51 8.44 3.53 8.89
CA ALA A 51 8.64 4.75 8.09
C ALA A 51 10.08 4.92 7.58
N LYS A 52 11.08 4.39 8.29
CA LYS A 52 12.48 4.39 7.80
C LYS A 52 12.67 3.45 6.62
N TYR A 53 11.97 2.31 6.60
CA TYR A 53 12.06 1.30 5.55
C TYR A 53 11.18 1.62 4.33
N THR A 54 10.14 2.43 4.47
CA THR A 54 9.26 2.87 3.36
C THR A 54 9.62 4.26 2.82
N LYS A 55 10.70 4.87 3.32
CA LYS A 55 11.15 6.20 2.89
C LYS A 55 11.58 6.16 1.42
N GLY A 56 10.99 7.04 0.60
CA GLY A 56 11.32 7.19 -0.82
C GLY A 56 10.50 6.30 -1.75
N THR A 57 9.78 5.30 -1.22
CA THR A 57 8.94 4.38 -1.99
C THR A 57 7.83 5.09 -2.78
N SER A 58 7.39 6.28 -2.35
CA SER A 58 6.43 7.10 -3.10
C SER A 58 6.92 7.45 -4.51
N LYS A 59 8.23 7.70 -4.67
CA LYS A 59 8.83 8.03 -5.96
C LYS A 59 9.01 6.79 -6.84
N GLU A 60 9.47 5.69 -6.24
CA GLU A 60 9.76 4.44 -6.95
C GLU A 60 8.46 3.74 -7.42
N CYS A 61 7.44 3.69 -6.57
CA CYS A 61 6.14 3.07 -6.87
C CYS A 61 5.14 4.05 -7.52
N ASN A 62 5.57 5.29 -7.78
CA ASN A 62 4.71 6.36 -8.31
C ASN A 62 3.39 6.53 -7.53
N LEU A 63 3.48 6.41 -6.20
CA LEU A 63 2.38 6.52 -5.26
C LEU A 63 2.37 7.90 -4.60
N HIS A 64 1.18 8.41 -4.28
CA HIS A 64 1.08 9.61 -3.45
C HIS A 64 1.67 9.34 -2.06
N SER A 65 2.47 10.26 -1.51
CA SER A 65 3.18 10.03 -0.24
C SER A 65 2.24 9.66 0.90
N GLN A 66 1.05 10.28 0.93
CA GLN A 66 0.02 10.00 1.93
C GLN A 66 -0.49 8.55 1.90
N THR A 67 -0.45 7.87 0.75
CA THR A 67 -0.86 6.47 0.63
C THR A 67 0.05 5.52 1.40
N ILE A 68 1.31 5.92 1.61
CA ILE A 68 2.33 5.14 2.33
C ILE A 68 2.44 5.59 3.80
N GLN A 69 2.02 6.81 4.11
CA GLN A 69 2.11 7.43 5.43
C GLN A 69 0.83 7.30 6.27
N ALA A 70 -0.22 6.68 5.74
CA ALA A 70 -1.49 6.42 6.43
C ALA A 70 -1.33 5.34 7.51
#